data_AF-A0A926C4H5-F1
#
_entry.id   AF-A0A926C4H5-F1
#
_cell.length_a   1.000
_cell.length_b   1.000
_cell.length_c   1.000
_cell.angle_alpha   90.00
_cell.angle_beta   90.00
_cell.angle_gamma   90.00
#
_symmetry.space_group_name_H-M   'P 1'
#
loop_
_entity.id
_entity.type
_entity.pdbx_description
1 polymer ?
#
loop_
_entity_poly.entity_id
_entity_poly.type
_entity_poly.pdbx_seq_one_letter_code
_entity_poly.pdbx_strand_id
1 'polypeptide(L)'
;MKRRQFLGQSASLLSAPALVAQSGSNPIERMSGPVADGTADRAYWLRTLLTVAEPVLSALATNTLKARMPIESAAGQLDSRKQVSHLEALGRTLAGLAPWLEAAPSPGEAATQQRFRELSTQAISNAVDPQSPDFLNFTKGGQPLVDAAFLAHALLRAPTQLWGNLPKQTQMQLVGALQSTRVIKPGYNNWLLFSAMVEAALLKLTGQGD
;
A
#
# COMPACT_ATOMS: atom_id res chain seq x y z
N MET A 1 -17.70 -9.67 -23.10
CA MET A 1 -17.70 -8.21 -22.79
C MET A 1 -16.64 -7.52 -23.63
N LYS A 2 -17.06 -6.74 -24.64
CA LYS A 2 -16.17 -6.01 -25.56
C LYS A 2 -15.85 -4.64 -24.97
N ARG A 3 -14.65 -4.48 -24.38
CA ARG A 3 -14.12 -3.18 -23.94
C ARG A 3 -13.14 -2.68 -25.01
N ARG A 4 -13.54 -1.70 -25.82
CA ARG A 4 -12.70 -0.74 -26.58
C ARG A 4 -13.52 -0.13 -27.71
N GLN A 5 -14.17 1.00 -27.45
CA GLN A 5 -14.61 1.97 -28.46
C GLN A 5 -14.83 3.31 -27.75
N PHE A 6 -13.77 4.09 -27.63
CA PHE A 6 -13.83 5.53 -27.35
C PHE A 6 -12.59 6.15 -27.97
N LEU A 7 -12.69 6.50 -29.26
CA LEU A 7 -11.91 7.52 -29.96
C LEU A 7 -12.37 7.54 -31.42
N GLY A 8 -12.89 8.68 -31.85
CA GLY A 8 -13.17 8.94 -33.25
C GLY A 8 -14.47 9.72 -33.46
N GLN A 9 -14.45 11.03 -33.23
CA GLN A 9 -15.10 11.95 -34.17
C GLN A 9 -14.21 13.18 -34.39
N SER A 10 -14.00 13.42 -35.67
CA SER A 10 -13.03 14.31 -36.28
C SER A 10 -13.63 15.71 -36.51
N ALA A 11 -12.73 16.68 -36.65
CA ALA A 11 -12.96 18.07 -36.99
C ALA A 11 -13.59 18.31 -38.37
N SER A 12 -14.31 19.45 -38.51
CA SER A 12 -14.28 20.41 -39.64
C SER A 12 -15.45 21.43 -39.49
N LEU A 13 -15.46 22.72 -39.86
CA LEU A 13 -14.51 23.76 -40.31
C LEU A 13 -15.32 25.09 -40.48
N LEU A 14 -14.66 26.26 -40.31
CA LEU A 14 -14.94 27.61 -40.88
C LEU A 14 -16.16 28.42 -40.33
N SER A 15 -16.05 29.67 -39.86
CA SER A 15 -15.71 30.89 -40.63
C SER A 15 -15.57 32.11 -39.68
N ALA A 16 -14.69 33.08 -40.00
CA ALA A 16 -14.57 34.38 -39.30
C ALA A 16 -15.26 35.52 -40.08
N PRO A 17 -15.68 36.59 -39.40
CA PRO A 17 -15.02 37.89 -39.61
C PRO A 17 -14.76 38.70 -38.33
N ALA A 18 -13.81 39.64 -38.42
CA ALA A 18 -13.41 40.65 -37.41
C ALA A 18 -14.50 41.76 -37.27
N LEU A 19 -14.60 42.65 -36.28
CA LEU A 19 -13.74 43.25 -35.23
C LEU A 19 -14.65 43.62 -34.02
N VAL A 20 -14.08 43.76 -32.81
CA VAL A 20 -14.06 45.00 -31.99
C VAL A 20 -13.13 44.72 -30.79
N ALA A 21 -12.05 45.50 -30.67
CA ALA A 21 -11.22 45.50 -29.48
C ALA A 21 -11.98 46.18 -28.34
N GLN A 22 -12.48 45.40 -27.37
CA GLN A 22 -12.85 45.94 -26.07
C GLN A 22 -11.57 46.08 -25.24
N SER A 23 -11.15 47.33 -25.01
CA SER A 23 -10.29 47.69 -23.90
C SER A 23 -11.09 47.50 -22.60
N GLY A 24 -10.75 46.51 -21.78
CA GLY A 24 -11.42 46.33 -20.50
C GLY A 24 -10.88 45.16 -19.69
N SER A 25 -10.31 45.50 -18.53
CA SER A 25 -9.89 44.64 -17.40
C SER A 25 -8.89 43.50 -17.68
N ASN A 26 -7.71 43.61 -17.04
CA ASN A 26 -6.83 42.48 -16.75
C ASN A 26 -7.64 41.30 -16.18
N PRO A 27 -7.61 40.09 -16.78
CA PRO A 27 -8.34 38.93 -16.27
C PRO A 27 -7.73 38.32 -14.99
N ILE A 28 -6.73 38.98 -14.39
CA ILE A 28 -6.05 38.52 -13.18
C ILE A 28 -6.46 39.41 -11.99
N GLU A 29 -7.74 39.75 -11.89
CA GLU A 29 -8.32 40.07 -10.59
C GLU A 29 -8.69 38.75 -9.91
N ARG A 30 -7.86 38.45 -8.92
CA ARG A 30 -7.82 37.25 -8.10
C ARG A 30 -9.22 36.83 -7.63
N MET A 31 -9.65 35.64 -8.06
CA MET A 31 -10.57 34.81 -7.27
C MET A 31 -9.90 34.49 -5.92
N SER A 32 -10.00 35.43 -4.97
CA SER A 32 -9.64 35.22 -3.57
C SER A 32 -10.91 34.82 -2.82
N GLY A 33 -11.53 33.71 -3.25
CA GLY A 33 -12.50 33.02 -2.41
C GLY A 33 -11.78 32.41 -1.21
N PRO A 34 -12.47 32.17 -0.07
CA PRO A 34 -11.87 31.44 1.03
C PRO A 34 -11.33 30.10 0.50
N VAL A 35 -10.02 29.91 0.61
CA VAL A 35 -9.38 28.62 0.31
C VAL A 35 -9.99 27.63 1.30
N ALA A 36 -10.66 26.59 0.79
CA ALA A 36 -11.17 25.52 1.64
C ALA A 36 -10.00 24.97 2.48
N ASP A 37 -10.20 24.86 3.78
CA ASP A 37 -9.15 24.46 4.74
C ASP A 37 -8.70 22.99 4.59
N GLY A 38 -9.31 22.25 3.66
CA GLY A 38 -9.01 20.85 3.36
C GLY A 38 -9.50 19.86 4.42
N THR A 39 -10.19 20.33 5.46
CA THR A 39 -10.61 19.48 6.60
C THR A 39 -11.58 18.38 6.15
N ALA A 40 -12.55 18.71 5.28
CA ALA A 40 -13.50 17.75 4.74
C ALA A 40 -12.83 16.69 3.86
N ASP A 41 -11.90 17.10 3.00
CA ASP A 41 -11.14 16.19 2.14
C ASP A 41 -10.26 15.26 2.98
N ARG A 42 -9.59 15.79 4.01
CA ARG A 42 -8.78 14.99 4.94
C ARG A 42 -9.63 13.93 5.64
N ALA A 43 -10.80 14.32 6.16
CA ALA A 43 -11.72 13.39 6.81
C ALA A 43 -12.21 12.30 5.84
N TYR A 44 -12.52 12.67 4.59
CA TYR A 44 -12.92 11.73 3.55
C TYR A 44 -11.82 10.73 3.19
N TRP A 45 -10.60 11.21 2.95
CA TRP A 45 -9.45 10.36 2.61
C TRP A 45 -9.06 9.44 3.75
N LEU A 46 -9.04 9.98 4.98
CA LEU A 46 -8.78 9.17 6.16
C LEU A 46 -9.84 8.08 6.31
N ARG A 47 -11.13 8.43 6.26
CA ARG A 47 -12.21 7.43 6.35
C ARG A 47 -12.08 6.35 5.28
N THR A 48 -11.76 6.73 4.05
CA THR A 48 -11.57 5.79 2.93
C THR A 48 -10.39 4.86 3.18
N LEU A 49 -9.25 5.39 3.62
CA LEU A 49 -8.06 4.62 3.97
C LEU A 49 -8.38 3.59 5.07
N LEU A 50 -9.03 4.03 6.15
CA LEU A 50 -9.36 3.15 7.28
C LEU A 50 -10.37 2.07 6.89
N THR A 51 -11.36 2.40 6.05
CA THR A 51 -12.36 1.43 5.55
C THR A 51 -11.70 0.27 4.80
N VAL A 52 -10.65 0.54 4.02
CA VAL A 52 -9.93 -0.49 3.27
C VAL A 52 -8.96 -1.27 4.16
N ALA A 53 -8.26 -0.59 5.06
CA ALA A 53 -7.17 -1.20 5.83
C ALA A 53 -7.64 -1.97 7.06
N GLU A 54 -8.70 -1.51 7.72
CA GLU A 54 -9.16 -2.08 8.99
C GLU A 54 -9.50 -3.57 8.91
N PRO A 55 -10.23 -4.09 7.89
CA PRO A 55 -10.57 -5.50 7.82
C PRO A 55 -9.33 -6.39 7.69
N VAL A 56 -8.31 -5.95 6.95
CA VAL A 56 -7.06 -6.69 6.78
C VAL A 56 -6.27 -6.72 8.09
N LEU A 57 -6.01 -5.55 8.68
CA LEU A 57 -5.16 -5.44 9.85
C LEU A 57 -5.81 -6.03 11.10
N SER A 58 -7.11 -5.81 11.32
CA SER A 58 -7.82 -6.36 12.49
C SER A 58 -7.97 -7.88 12.42
N ALA A 59 -8.28 -8.45 11.24
CA ALA A 59 -8.36 -9.89 11.09
C ALA A 59 -6.99 -10.55 11.30
N LEU A 60 -5.94 -9.98 10.71
CA LEU A 60 -4.60 -10.52 10.84
C LEU A 60 -4.04 -10.36 12.26
N ALA A 61 -4.28 -9.22 12.92
CA ALA A 61 -3.90 -8.99 14.32
C ALA A 61 -4.59 -9.97 15.29
N THR A 62 -5.74 -10.55 14.88
CA THR A 62 -6.48 -11.54 15.66
C THR A 62 -6.34 -12.97 15.14
N ASN A 63 -5.38 -13.25 14.24
CA ASN A 63 -5.13 -14.58 13.68
C ASN A 63 -6.34 -15.17 12.92
N THR A 64 -7.13 -14.32 12.26
CA THR A 64 -8.33 -14.73 11.51
C THR A 64 -8.36 -14.27 10.05
N LEU A 65 -7.28 -13.71 9.50
CA LEU A 65 -7.25 -13.20 8.13
C LEU A 65 -7.51 -14.31 7.12
N LYS A 66 -6.78 -15.44 7.18
CA LYS A 66 -7.00 -16.56 6.25
C LYS A 66 -8.39 -17.18 6.36
N ALA A 67 -8.99 -17.12 7.55
CA ALA A 67 -10.33 -17.64 7.80
C ALA A 67 -11.43 -16.71 7.29
N ARG A 68 -11.21 -15.38 7.33
CA ARG A 68 -12.26 -14.37 7.10
C ARG A 68 -12.14 -13.64 5.78
N MET A 69 -10.95 -13.52 5.21
CA MET A 69 -10.76 -12.77 3.97
C MET A 69 -11.28 -13.60 2.78
N PRO A 70 -12.33 -13.14 2.08
CA PRO A 70 -12.78 -13.81 0.87
C PRO A 70 -11.71 -13.68 -0.23
N ILE A 71 -11.57 -14.73 -1.04
CA ILE A 71 -10.65 -14.75 -2.17
C ILE A 71 -11.44 -14.91 -3.45
N GLU A 72 -11.45 -13.83 -4.23
CA GLU A 72 -12.01 -13.84 -5.57
C GLU A 72 -10.96 -14.30 -6.57
N SER A 73 -11.35 -15.21 -7.46
CA SER A 73 -10.45 -15.75 -8.48
C SER A 73 -11.23 -16.21 -9.71
N ALA A 74 -10.54 -16.28 -10.85
CA ALA A 74 -11.09 -16.95 -12.03
C ALA A 74 -11.24 -18.46 -11.75
N ALA A 75 -12.17 -19.11 -12.48
CA ALA A 75 -12.40 -20.54 -12.37
C ALA A 75 -11.09 -21.35 -12.49
N GLY A 76 -10.87 -22.27 -11.55
CA GLY A 76 -9.66 -23.10 -11.49
C GLY A 76 -8.42 -22.43 -10.88
N GLN A 77 -8.47 -21.18 -10.43
CA GLN A 77 -7.32 -20.47 -9.84
C GLN A 77 -7.39 -20.31 -8.32
N LEU A 78 -8.48 -20.74 -7.67
CA LEU A 78 -8.71 -20.46 -6.25
C LEU A 78 -7.57 -20.91 -5.35
N ASP A 79 -7.04 -22.12 -5.57
CA ASP A 79 -5.99 -22.67 -4.72
C ASP A 79 -4.65 -21.95 -4.90
N SER A 80 -4.33 -21.48 -6.10
CA SER A 80 -3.11 -20.67 -6.31
C SER A 80 -3.27 -19.27 -5.71
N ARG A 81 -4.46 -18.67 -5.76
CA ARG A 81 -4.74 -17.37 -5.12
C ARG A 81 -4.69 -17.45 -3.60
N LYS A 82 -5.22 -18.52 -3.00
CA LYS A 82 -5.11 -18.79 -1.55
C LYS A 82 -3.67 -18.72 -1.02
N GLN A 83 -2.69 -19.13 -1.82
CA GLN A 83 -1.28 -19.15 -1.42
C GLN A 83 -0.61 -17.77 -1.38
N VAL A 84 -1.21 -16.74 -2.00
CA VAL A 84 -0.54 -15.43 -2.23
C VAL A 84 -1.37 -14.23 -1.76
N SER A 85 -2.70 -14.32 -1.77
CA SER A 85 -3.59 -13.17 -1.53
C SER A 85 -3.40 -12.49 -0.17
N HIS A 86 -3.00 -13.22 0.86
CA HIS A 86 -2.88 -12.69 2.22
C HIS A 86 -1.63 -11.83 2.43
N LEU A 87 -0.48 -12.25 1.87
CA LEU A 87 0.73 -11.42 1.92
C LEU A 87 0.57 -10.20 1.01
N GLU A 88 -0.08 -10.38 -0.14
CA GLU A 88 -0.47 -9.26 -1.02
C GLU A 88 -1.34 -8.24 -0.27
N ALA A 89 -2.40 -8.70 0.43
CA ALA A 89 -3.28 -7.83 1.20
C ALA A 89 -2.51 -7.07 2.30
N LEU A 90 -1.67 -7.76 3.08
CA LEU A 90 -0.86 -7.14 4.13
C LEU A 90 0.13 -6.11 3.56
N GLY A 91 0.97 -6.55 2.60
CA GLY A 91 2.03 -5.75 2.03
C GLY A 91 1.50 -4.48 1.36
N ARG A 92 0.47 -4.60 0.52
CA ARG A 92 -0.13 -3.43 -0.16
C ARG A 92 -0.83 -2.48 0.82
N THR A 93 -1.54 -3.02 1.82
CA THR A 93 -2.22 -2.20 2.84
C THR A 93 -1.20 -1.39 3.64
N LEU A 94 -0.16 -2.04 4.17
CA LEU A 94 0.86 -1.34 4.95
C LEU A 94 1.68 -0.38 4.10
N ALA A 95 1.94 -0.70 2.82
CA ALA A 95 2.55 0.25 1.90
C ALA A 95 1.66 1.50 1.73
N GLY A 96 0.35 1.39 1.66
CA GLY A 96 -0.54 2.56 1.65
C GLY A 96 -0.47 3.36 2.96
N LEU A 97 -0.49 2.67 4.09
CA LEU A 97 -0.61 3.30 5.42
C LEU A 97 0.68 3.88 5.96
N ALA A 98 1.85 3.34 5.63
CA ALA A 98 3.11 3.63 6.30
C ALA A 98 3.40 5.14 6.49
N PRO A 99 3.25 6.02 5.47
CA PRO A 99 3.47 7.45 5.67
C PRO A 99 2.55 8.08 6.72
N TRP A 100 1.27 7.69 6.72
CA TRP A 100 0.32 8.16 7.73
C TRP A 100 0.64 7.57 9.11
N LEU A 101 1.12 6.32 9.20
CA LEU A 101 1.53 5.75 10.48
C LEU A 101 2.77 6.44 11.06
N GLU A 102 3.77 6.77 10.23
CA GLU A 102 5.02 7.40 10.68
C GLU A 102 4.85 8.88 11.05
N ALA A 103 3.92 9.58 10.39
CA ALA A 103 3.70 11.00 10.62
C ALA A 103 3.24 11.33 12.05
N ALA A 104 3.58 12.53 12.52
CA ALA A 104 2.99 13.09 13.73
C ALA A 104 1.45 13.19 13.57
N PRO A 105 0.67 12.84 14.61
CA PRO A 105 -0.77 12.88 14.52
C PRO A 105 -1.27 14.31 14.30
N SER A 106 -2.23 14.47 13.40
CA SER A 106 -3.02 15.69 13.31
C SER A 106 -4.06 15.75 14.45
N PRO A 107 -4.55 16.94 14.85
CA PRO A 107 -5.60 17.06 15.87
C PRO A 107 -6.79 16.15 15.55
N GLY A 108 -7.25 15.37 16.53
CA GLY A 108 -8.36 14.42 16.38
C GLY A 108 -7.99 13.06 15.78
N GLU A 109 -6.77 12.86 15.27
CA GLU A 109 -6.36 11.57 14.66
C GLU A 109 -5.49 10.70 15.56
N ALA A 110 -4.93 11.26 16.64
CA ALA A 110 -3.92 10.59 17.47
C ALA A 110 -4.34 9.20 17.96
N ALA A 111 -5.56 9.08 18.50
CA ALA A 111 -6.07 7.80 19.01
C ALA A 111 -6.22 6.75 17.89
N THR A 112 -6.79 7.16 16.75
CA THR A 112 -6.99 6.27 15.60
C THR A 112 -5.65 5.86 14.99
N GLN A 113 -4.71 6.79 14.85
CA GLN A 113 -3.36 6.51 14.36
C GLN A 113 -2.62 5.54 15.28
N GLN A 114 -2.71 5.75 16.60
CA GLN A 114 -2.12 4.85 17.58
C GLN A 114 -2.71 3.43 17.50
N ARG A 115 -4.03 3.31 17.45
CA ARG A 115 -4.71 2.00 17.26
C ARG A 115 -4.23 1.28 16.01
N PHE A 116 -4.07 2.00 14.89
CA PHE A 116 -3.61 1.38 13.63
C PHE A 116 -2.12 1.01 13.65
N ARG A 117 -1.28 1.71 14.43
CA ARG A 117 0.11 1.27 14.68
C ARG A 117 0.13 -0.06 15.45
N GLU A 118 -0.70 -0.19 16.48
CA GLU A 118 -0.84 -1.43 17.27
C GLU A 118 -1.38 -2.58 16.41
N LEU A 119 -2.45 -2.35 15.65
CA LEU A 119 -2.96 -3.34 14.71
C LEU A 119 -1.90 -3.77 13.69
N SER A 120 -1.14 -2.82 13.14
CA SER A 120 -0.12 -3.11 12.13
C SER A 120 1.03 -3.95 12.70
N THR A 121 1.53 -3.61 13.89
CA THR A 121 2.62 -4.34 14.55
C THR A 121 2.18 -5.75 14.98
N GLN A 122 0.95 -5.91 15.48
CA GLN A 122 0.39 -7.22 15.79
C GLN A 122 0.13 -8.06 14.53
N ALA A 123 -0.39 -7.44 13.47
CA ALA A 123 -0.61 -8.10 12.18
C ALA A 123 0.70 -8.62 11.57
N ILE A 124 1.77 -7.81 11.59
CA ILE A 124 3.11 -8.25 11.15
C ILE A 124 3.59 -9.41 12.02
N SER A 125 3.44 -9.33 13.35
CA SER A 125 3.86 -10.39 14.26
C SER A 125 3.21 -11.73 13.94
N ASN A 126 1.89 -11.74 13.75
CA ASN A 126 1.16 -12.95 13.37
C ASN A 126 1.54 -13.45 11.97
N ALA A 127 1.79 -12.54 11.03
CA ALA A 127 2.16 -12.91 9.66
C ALA A 127 3.53 -13.62 9.54
N VAL A 128 4.44 -13.41 10.49
CA VAL A 128 5.80 -13.98 10.46
C VAL A 128 6.07 -15.02 11.54
N ASP A 129 5.13 -15.26 12.45
CA ASP A 129 5.23 -16.31 13.45
C ASP A 129 4.87 -17.68 12.84
N PRO A 130 5.80 -18.66 12.76
CA PRO A 130 5.53 -19.98 12.20
C PRO A 130 4.44 -20.78 12.95
N GLN A 131 4.12 -20.41 14.19
CA GLN A 131 3.04 -21.04 14.98
C GLN A 131 1.67 -20.38 14.77
N SER A 132 1.62 -19.21 14.13
CA SER A 132 0.36 -18.54 13.84
C SER A 132 -0.43 -19.30 12.75
N PRO A 133 -1.75 -19.46 12.90
CA PRO A 133 -2.59 -19.95 11.80
C PRO A 133 -2.53 -19.02 10.58
N ASP A 134 -2.20 -17.74 10.79
CA ASP A 134 -2.03 -16.72 9.77
C ASP A 134 -0.57 -16.52 9.31
N PHE A 135 0.35 -17.44 9.65
CA PHE A 135 1.73 -17.40 9.12
C PHE A 135 1.73 -17.33 7.58
N LEU A 136 2.33 -16.30 7.00
CA LEU A 136 2.21 -16.01 5.57
C LEU A 136 3.31 -16.69 4.74
N ASN A 137 3.00 -16.93 3.47
CA ASN A 137 3.91 -17.57 2.53
C ASN A 137 4.85 -16.53 1.89
N PHE A 138 6.17 -16.65 2.15
CA PHE A 138 7.21 -15.80 1.57
C PHE A 138 8.03 -16.50 0.46
N THR A 139 7.81 -17.79 0.19
CA THR A 139 8.74 -18.60 -0.63
C THR A 139 8.10 -19.39 -1.76
N LYS A 140 6.83 -19.79 -1.64
CA LYS A 140 6.17 -20.67 -2.62
C LYS A 140 5.54 -19.87 -3.75
N GLY A 141 6.02 -20.09 -4.97
CA GLY A 141 5.60 -19.38 -6.18
C GLY A 141 6.40 -18.08 -6.41
N GLY A 142 6.07 -17.34 -7.47
CA GLY A 142 6.78 -16.10 -7.82
C GLY A 142 6.24 -14.84 -7.12
N GLN A 143 4.92 -14.79 -6.89
CA GLN A 143 4.23 -13.61 -6.35
C GLN A 143 4.72 -13.16 -4.95
N PRO A 144 5.09 -14.06 -4.01
CA PRO A 144 5.54 -13.62 -2.68
C PRO A 144 6.72 -12.65 -2.68
N LEU A 145 7.61 -12.69 -3.68
CA LEU A 145 8.68 -11.71 -3.83
C LEU A 145 8.13 -10.29 -4.00
N VAL A 146 7.09 -10.14 -4.83
CA VAL A 146 6.41 -8.85 -5.07
C VAL A 146 5.75 -8.35 -3.79
N ASP A 147 5.03 -9.23 -3.10
CA ASP A 147 4.26 -8.85 -1.93
C ASP A 147 5.17 -8.53 -0.74
N ALA A 148 6.26 -9.30 -0.56
CA ALA A 148 7.31 -9.02 0.40
C ALA A 148 8.01 -7.69 0.12
N ALA A 149 8.21 -7.32 -1.16
CA ALA A 149 8.76 -6.01 -1.52
C ALA A 149 7.83 -4.85 -1.11
N PHE A 150 6.51 -5.01 -1.20
CA PHE A 150 5.58 -4.00 -0.68
C PHE A 150 5.64 -3.90 0.85
N LEU A 151 5.74 -5.02 1.56
CA LEU A 151 5.95 -5.01 3.01
C LEU A 151 7.28 -4.34 3.38
N ALA A 152 8.38 -4.69 2.71
CA ALA A 152 9.69 -4.07 2.87
C ALA A 152 9.63 -2.54 2.64
N HIS A 153 8.93 -2.11 1.60
CA HIS A 153 8.70 -0.70 1.31
C HIS A 153 7.89 0.01 2.41
N ALA A 154 6.93 -0.67 3.04
CA ALA A 154 6.23 -0.13 4.20
C ALA A 154 7.18 0.11 5.39
N LEU A 155 8.05 -0.87 5.69
CA LEU A 155 9.04 -0.75 6.77
C LEU A 155 10.02 0.40 6.54
N LEU A 156 10.46 0.60 5.30
CA LEU A 156 11.34 1.71 4.92
C LEU A 156 10.68 3.09 5.08
N ARG A 157 9.36 3.18 4.89
CA ARG A 157 8.60 4.43 5.03
C ARG A 157 8.10 4.71 6.45
N ALA A 158 8.01 3.68 7.29
CA ALA A 158 7.65 3.81 8.70
C ALA A 158 8.67 3.08 9.61
N PRO A 159 9.96 3.48 9.59
CA PRO A 159 11.00 2.78 10.32
C PRO A 159 10.83 2.86 11.83
N THR A 160 10.20 3.92 12.35
CA THR A 160 9.96 4.06 13.79
C THR A 160 8.70 3.32 14.18
N GLN A 161 7.58 3.63 13.51
CA GLN A 161 6.26 3.21 13.96
C GLN A 161 5.88 1.79 13.55
N LEU A 162 6.42 1.27 12.44
CA LEU A 162 6.32 -0.14 12.09
C LEU A 162 7.52 -0.90 12.63
N TRP A 163 8.70 -0.75 12.03
CA TRP A 163 9.85 -1.59 12.38
C TRP A 163 10.30 -1.42 13.84
N GLY A 164 10.51 -0.17 14.29
CA GLY A 164 11.04 0.14 15.61
C GLY A 164 10.19 -0.36 16.77
N ASN A 165 8.87 -0.44 16.57
CA ASN A 165 7.91 -0.90 17.57
C ASN A 165 7.65 -2.43 17.54
N LEU A 166 8.23 -3.16 16.58
CA LEU A 166 8.12 -4.63 16.59
C LEU A 166 8.93 -5.23 17.75
N PRO A 167 8.38 -6.26 18.44
CA PRO A 167 9.17 -7.05 19.37
C PRO A 167 10.43 -7.62 18.70
N LYS A 168 11.51 -7.77 19.45
CA LYS A 168 12.78 -8.29 18.91
C LYS A 168 12.65 -9.65 18.24
N GLN A 169 11.83 -10.53 18.80
CA GLN A 169 11.51 -11.82 18.19
C GLN A 169 10.85 -11.65 16.81
N THR A 170 9.85 -10.78 16.72
CA THR A 170 9.18 -10.46 15.46
C THR A 170 10.15 -9.83 14.45
N GLN A 171 11.04 -8.94 14.87
CA GLN A 171 12.08 -8.37 13.99
C GLN A 171 12.95 -9.48 13.37
N MET A 172 13.40 -10.45 14.17
CA MET A 172 14.19 -11.58 13.68
C MET A 172 13.40 -12.47 12.72
N GLN A 173 12.15 -12.80 13.06
CA GLN A 173 11.28 -13.60 12.20
C GLN A 173 10.99 -12.90 10.87
N LEU A 174 10.72 -11.59 10.89
CA LEU A 174 10.48 -10.80 9.69
C LEU A 174 11.72 -10.70 8.81
N VAL A 175 12.91 -10.51 9.40
CA VAL A 175 14.17 -10.56 8.64
C VAL A 175 14.35 -11.92 7.99
N GLY A 176 14.13 -13.01 8.71
CA GLY A 176 14.19 -14.37 8.15
C GLY A 176 13.18 -14.59 7.03
N ALA A 177 11.96 -14.09 7.18
CA ALA A 177 10.91 -14.16 6.15
C ALA A 177 11.30 -13.39 4.89
N LEU A 178 11.84 -12.17 5.03
CA LEU A 178 12.34 -11.38 3.89
C LEU A 178 13.55 -12.04 3.22
N GLN A 179 14.53 -12.53 3.97
CA GLN A 179 15.67 -13.27 3.41
C GLN A 179 15.23 -14.54 2.69
N SER A 180 14.16 -15.20 3.16
CA SER A 180 13.66 -16.42 2.53
C SER A 180 13.16 -16.19 1.10
N THR A 181 12.81 -14.95 0.71
CA THR A 181 12.38 -14.64 -0.66
C THR A 181 13.49 -14.83 -1.69
N ARG A 182 14.76 -14.91 -1.26
CA ARG A 182 15.94 -15.10 -2.14
C ARG A 182 15.89 -16.40 -2.95
N VAL A 183 15.08 -17.37 -2.54
CA VAL A 183 14.82 -18.59 -3.34
C VAL A 183 14.06 -18.31 -4.64
N ILE A 184 13.38 -17.15 -4.73
CA ILE A 184 12.59 -16.74 -5.89
C ILE A 184 13.49 -15.94 -6.84
N LYS A 185 13.89 -16.57 -7.96
CA LYS A 185 14.67 -15.89 -9.00
C LYS A 185 13.79 -14.91 -9.80
N PRO A 186 14.04 -13.59 -9.75
CA PRO A 186 13.28 -12.63 -10.55
C PRO A 186 13.57 -12.82 -12.04
N GLY A 187 12.55 -12.55 -12.87
CA GLY A 187 12.78 -12.37 -14.31
C GLY A 187 13.60 -11.11 -14.59
N TYR A 188 14.25 -11.05 -15.75
CA TYR A 188 15.00 -9.87 -16.18
C TYR A 188 14.05 -8.76 -16.68
N ASN A 189 13.29 -8.19 -15.76
CA ASN A 189 12.31 -7.13 -15.97
C ASN A 189 12.11 -6.35 -14.65
N ASN A 190 10.97 -5.66 -14.49
CA ASN A 190 10.67 -4.90 -13.28
C ASN A 190 10.69 -5.74 -11.98
N TRP A 191 10.69 -7.07 -12.07
CA TRP A 191 10.82 -7.95 -10.90
C TRP A 191 12.15 -7.79 -10.17
N LEU A 192 13.21 -7.35 -10.86
CA LEU A 192 14.47 -6.99 -10.24
C LEU A 192 14.30 -5.89 -9.18
N LEU A 193 13.35 -4.97 -9.39
CA LEU A 193 13.07 -3.88 -8.45
C LEU A 193 12.42 -4.39 -7.16
N PHE A 194 11.68 -5.50 -7.21
CA PHE A 194 11.10 -6.11 -6.02
C PHE A 194 12.18 -6.77 -5.16
N SER A 195 13.09 -7.53 -5.78
CA SER A 195 14.27 -8.05 -5.08
C SER A 195 15.11 -6.92 -4.48
N ALA A 196 15.40 -5.87 -5.26
CA ALA A 196 16.15 -4.72 -4.78
C ALA A 196 15.47 -4.00 -3.60
N MET A 197 14.14 -3.90 -3.59
CA MET A 197 13.40 -3.30 -2.48
C MET A 197 13.50 -4.13 -1.19
N VAL A 198 13.44 -5.46 -1.30
CA VAL A 198 13.64 -6.36 -0.15
C VAL A 198 15.05 -6.21 0.41
N GLU A 199 16.07 -6.26 -0.45
CA GLU A 199 17.47 -6.14 -0.01
C GLU A 199 17.80 -4.73 0.52
N ALA A 200 17.22 -3.67 -0.05
CA ALA A 200 17.36 -2.32 0.48
C ALA A 200 16.78 -2.18 1.90
N ALA A 201 15.63 -2.83 2.17
CA ALA A 201 15.07 -2.87 3.51
C ALA A 201 15.95 -3.67 4.47
N LEU A 202 16.42 -4.85 4.07
CA LEU A 202 17.34 -5.66 4.88
C LEU A 202 18.60 -4.86 5.24
N LEU A 203 19.24 -4.22 4.25
CA LEU A 203 20.41 -3.39 4.46
C LEU A 203 20.12 -2.23 5.42
N LYS A 204 19.02 -1.50 5.22
CA LYS A 204 18.66 -0.35 6.07
C LYS A 204 18.34 -0.74 7.51
N LEU A 205 17.67 -1.86 7.72
CA LEU A 205 17.14 -2.26 9.03
C LEU A 205 18.12 -3.12 9.84
N THR A 206 19.04 -3.83 9.16
CA THR A 206 19.96 -4.79 9.80
C THR A 206 21.43 -4.50 9.54
N GLY A 207 21.75 -3.64 8.57
CA GLY A 207 23.12 -3.41 8.10
C GLY A 207 23.66 -4.49 7.16
N GLN A 208 22.83 -5.48 6.79
CA GLN A 208 23.21 -6.58 5.89
C GLN A 208 22.21 -6.69 4.74
N GLY A 209 22.73 -6.83 3.52
CA GLY A 209 21.98 -7.12 2.29
C GLY A 209 22.84 -8.00 1.38
N ASP A 210 22.21 -8.61 0.38
CA ASP A 210 22.91 -9.37 -0.70
C ASP A 210 23.35 -8.45 -1.85
#